data_AF-A0A930J199-F1
#
_entry.id   AF-A0A930J199-F1
#
_cell.length_a   1.000
_cell.length_b   1.000
_cell.length_c   1.000
_cell.angle_alpha   90.00
_cell.angle_beta   90.00
_cell.angle_gamma   90.00
#
_symmetry.space_group_name_H-M   'P 1'
#
loop_
_entity.id
_entity.type
_entity.pdbx_description
1 polymer ?
#
loop_
_entity_poly.entity_id
_entity_poly.type
_entity_poly.pdbx_seq_one_letter_code
_entity_poly.pdbx_strand_id
1 'polypeptide(L)'
;SKATEYPTSQADNGYVGKCLKLTTVSTGFLGAMFGAPIAAGNLFTGDFQIDMGNPAKSTHFGRPFYKMPKELIGYYKYKAGEKFQDKDKKEIKGRKDSLAIYAVLFETGDGVEYLDGTNSLTSDRIVLLAQLKNAKETDEWTRFSISFEPVAGRTVDGEKLKNGKYSLAIIMSSSKDGAFFNGVVGSTLYVDELKLYSE
;
A
#
# COMPACT_ATOMS: atom_id res chain seq x y z
N SER A 1 18.24 -15.52 4.43
CA SER A 1 18.10 -14.54 3.33
C SER A 1 18.84 -13.27 3.71
N LYS A 2 19.35 -12.53 2.73
CA LYS A 2 19.86 -11.16 2.94
C LYS A 2 18.69 -10.21 3.16
N ALA A 3 18.88 -9.11 3.89
CA ALA A 3 17.82 -8.10 4.08
C ALA A 3 17.26 -7.57 2.74
N THR A 4 18.09 -7.52 1.70
CA THR A 4 17.74 -7.11 0.33
C THR A 4 16.88 -8.11 -0.46
N GLU A 5 16.70 -9.32 0.07
CA GLU A 5 15.87 -10.38 -0.54
C GLU A 5 14.44 -10.40 0.02
N TYR A 6 14.18 -9.62 1.07
CA TYR A 6 12.82 -9.46 1.60
C TYR A 6 11.96 -8.63 0.63
N PRO A 7 10.63 -8.81 0.66
CA PRO A 7 9.71 -8.03 -0.17
C PRO A 7 9.89 -6.51 0.01
N THR A 8 10.30 -6.09 1.20
CA THR A 8 10.51 -4.68 1.56
C THR A 8 11.95 -4.50 2.04
N SER A 9 12.68 -3.60 1.39
CA SER A 9 14.09 -3.33 1.70
C SER A 9 14.47 -1.88 1.39
N GLN A 10 15.64 -1.48 1.86
CA GLN A 10 16.29 -0.22 1.47
C GLN A 10 17.19 -0.48 0.25
N ALA A 11 17.20 0.46 -0.70
CA ALA A 11 18.11 0.44 -1.85
C ALA A 11 18.94 1.73 -1.91
N ASP A 12 20.14 1.62 -2.48
CA ASP A 12 20.96 2.77 -2.84
C ASP A 12 20.46 3.40 -4.15
N ASN A 13 20.91 4.62 -4.46
CA ASN A 13 20.51 5.39 -5.65
C ASN A 13 19.04 5.84 -5.62
N GLY A 14 18.61 6.37 -4.48
CA GLY A 14 17.37 7.12 -4.32
C GLY A 14 17.31 8.35 -5.24
N TYR A 15 16.15 9.00 -5.29
CA TYR A 15 16.06 10.35 -5.82
C TYR A 15 16.97 11.30 -5.02
N VAL A 16 17.00 11.11 -3.70
CA VAL A 16 18.01 11.69 -2.80
C VAL A 16 18.58 10.59 -1.89
N GLY A 17 19.84 10.22 -2.10
CA GLY A 17 20.53 9.26 -1.23
C GLY A 17 20.02 7.82 -1.39
N LYS A 18 19.31 7.30 -0.38
CA LYS A 18 18.76 5.94 -0.36
C LYS A 18 17.23 5.98 -0.47
N CYS A 19 16.61 4.94 -1.01
CA CYS A 19 15.17 4.87 -1.19
C CYS A 19 14.55 3.58 -0.66
N LEU A 20 13.21 3.56 -0.62
CA LEU A 20 12.42 2.35 -0.39
C LEU A 20 12.42 1.50 -1.66
N LYS A 21 12.64 0.19 -1.51
CA LYS A 21 12.43 -0.82 -2.55
C LYS A 21 11.40 -1.84 -2.08
N LEU A 22 10.33 -1.95 -2.85
CA LEU A 22 9.26 -2.93 -2.70
C LEU A 22 9.31 -3.88 -3.89
N THR A 23 9.46 -5.18 -3.65
CA THR A 23 9.48 -6.19 -4.70
C THR A 23 8.51 -7.31 -4.34
N THR A 24 7.66 -7.68 -5.30
CA THR A 24 6.82 -8.87 -5.16
C THR A 24 7.69 -10.11 -5.33
N VAL A 25 7.72 -10.97 -4.33
CA VAL A 25 8.57 -12.18 -4.31
C VAL A 25 7.74 -13.45 -4.26
N SER A 26 8.34 -14.56 -4.69
CA SER A 26 7.78 -15.88 -4.41
C SER A 26 8.01 -16.24 -2.94
N THR A 27 7.02 -16.86 -2.30
CA THR A 27 7.14 -17.42 -0.94
C THR A 27 7.67 -18.85 -0.94
N GLY A 28 8.09 -19.35 -2.12
CA GLY A 28 8.58 -20.71 -2.30
C GLY A 28 7.50 -21.78 -2.19
N PHE A 29 7.94 -23.03 -2.18
CA PHE A 29 7.05 -24.20 -2.15
C PHE A 29 6.13 -24.21 -0.92
N LEU A 30 6.67 -23.90 0.26
CA LEU A 30 5.90 -23.92 1.51
C LEU A 30 4.82 -22.84 1.52
N GLY A 31 5.14 -21.59 1.18
CA GLY A 31 4.12 -20.53 1.15
C GLY A 31 3.00 -20.83 0.15
N ALA A 32 3.35 -21.38 -1.01
CA ALA A 32 2.34 -21.85 -1.98
C ALA A 32 1.46 -22.99 -1.45
N MET A 33 2.02 -23.92 -0.66
CA MET A 33 1.25 -25.00 -0.01
C MET A 33 0.27 -24.46 1.04
N PHE A 34 0.61 -23.35 1.70
CA PHE A 34 -0.25 -22.65 2.65
C PHE A 34 -1.15 -21.58 2.00
N GLY A 35 -1.29 -21.59 0.67
CA GLY A 35 -2.21 -20.69 -0.04
C GLY A 35 -1.73 -19.23 -0.18
N ALA A 36 -0.45 -18.96 0.11
CA ALA A 36 0.18 -17.65 -0.01
C ALA A 36 1.37 -17.71 -0.98
N PRO A 37 1.17 -17.90 -2.30
CA PRO A 37 2.26 -18.19 -3.26
C PRO A 37 3.20 -17.02 -3.56
N ILE A 38 2.77 -15.79 -3.26
CA ILE A 38 3.56 -14.57 -3.42
C ILE A 38 3.43 -13.69 -2.19
N ALA A 39 4.42 -12.84 -1.97
CA ALA A 39 4.36 -11.74 -1.01
C ALA A 39 4.69 -10.45 -1.75
N ALA A 40 3.71 -9.55 -1.84
CA ALA A 40 3.96 -8.20 -2.37
C ALA A 40 4.85 -7.43 -1.39
N GLY A 41 5.82 -6.69 -1.93
CA GLY A 41 6.56 -5.71 -1.15
C GLY A 41 5.61 -4.59 -0.76
N ASN A 42 5.50 -4.30 0.53
CA ASN A 42 4.66 -3.23 1.02
C ASN A 42 5.34 -2.42 2.14
N LEU A 43 4.89 -1.17 2.28
CA LEU A 43 5.21 -0.34 3.43
C LEU A 43 3.97 0.49 3.76
N PHE A 44 3.64 0.55 5.04
CA PHE A 44 2.44 1.24 5.50
C PHE A 44 2.61 1.82 6.90
N THR A 45 1.80 2.83 7.22
CA THR A 45 1.70 3.36 8.59
C THR A 45 0.68 2.54 9.40
N GLY A 46 1.14 1.88 10.45
CA GLY A 46 0.30 1.04 11.30
C GLY A 46 1.10 -0.04 12.00
N ASP A 47 0.52 -1.23 12.16
CA ASP A 47 1.12 -2.41 12.81
C ASP A 47 1.01 -3.64 11.91
N PHE A 48 1.95 -4.56 12.05
CA PHE A 48 1.86 -5.88 11.43
C PHE A 48 1.68 -6.93 12.53
N GLN A 49 0.55 -7.64 12.53
CA GLN A 49 0.24 -8.71 13.47
C GLN A 49 -0.20 -9.93 12.69
N ILE A 50 0.52 -11.05 12.82
CA ILE A 50 0.28 -12.22 11.97
C ILE A 50 -1.11 -12.81 12.26
N ASP A 51 -1.94 -12.87 11.22
CA ASP A 51 -3.15 -13.66 11.14
C ASP A 51 -2.89 -14.83 10.16
N MET A 52 -2.65 -16.00 10.74
CA MET A 52 -2.36 -17.22 9.98
C MET A 52 -3.57 -17.73 9.18
N GLY A 53 -4.80 -17.34 9.56
CA GLY A 53 -6.02 -17.74 8.86
C GLY A 53 -6.36 -16.79 7.71
N ASN A 54 -5.99 -15.52 7.83
CA ASN A 54 -6.21 -14.52 6.80
C ASN A 54 -5.05 -13.50 6.75
N PRO A 55 -4.01 -13.76 5.94
CA PRO A 55 -2.85 -12.87 5.85
C PRO A 55 -3.18 -11.42 5.46
N ALA A 56 -4.26 -11.17 4.72
CA ALA A 56 -4.70 -9.81 4.40
C ALA A 56 -5.14 -9.02 5.64
N LYS A 57 -5.59 -9.70 6.71
CA LYS A 57 -5.88 -9.06 8.00
C LYS A 57 -4.64 -8.74 8.82
N SER A 58 -3.46 -9.23 8.43
CA SER A 58 -2.24 -9.03 9.23
C SER A 58 -1.71 -7.60 9.21
N THR A 59 -2.13 -6.81 8.22
CA THR A 59 -1.68 -5.43 8.02
C THR A 59 -2.68 -4.46 8.64
N HIS A 60 -2.48 -4.07 9.89
CA HIS A 60 -3.34 -3.11 10.58
C HIS A 60 -2.93 -1.70 10.15
N PHE A 61 -3.77 -1.05 9.36
CA PHE A 61 -3.54 0.26 8.78
C PHE A 61 -4.11 1.38 9.64
N GLY A 62 -3.30 2.40 9.90
CA GLY A 62 -3.72 3.65 10.51
C GLY A 62 -2.97 3.97 11.79
N ARG A 63 -2.75 5.27 12.00
CA ARG A 63 -2.37 5.86 13.28
C ARG A 63 -3.23 7.11 13.54
N PRO A 64 -3.52 7.46 14.80
CA PRO A 64 -4.26 8.68 15.11
C PRO A 64 -3.67 9.90 14.40
N PHE A 65 -4.53 10.71 13.78
CA PHE A 65 -4.13 11.89 13.04
C PHE A 65 -5.06 13.07 13.36
N TYR A 66 -4.47 14.23 13.60
CA TYR A 66 -5.15 15.39 14.22
C TYR A 66 -5.21 16.62 13.30
N LYS A 67 -4.80 16.46 12.04
CA LYS A 67 -4.72 17.52 11.04
C LYS A 67 -5.54 17.15 9.82
N MET A 68 -5.98 18.15 9.05
CA MET A 68 -6.69 17.90 7.80
C MET A 68 -5.67 17.59 6.70
N PRO A 69 -5.55 16.34 6.21
CA PRO A 69 -4.63 16.01 5.14
C PRO A 69 -5.12 16.59 3.81
N LYS A 70 -4.19 17.08 2.98
CA LYS A 70 -4.49 17.74 1.70
C LYS A 70 -3.89 17.03 0.52
N GLU A 71 -2.62 16.67 0.62
CA GLU A 71 -1.89 16.12 -0.51
C GLU A 71 -0.81 15.15 -0.04
N LEU A 72 -0.64 14.05 -0.75
CA LEU A 72 0.53 13.19 -0.66
C LEU A 72 1.35 13.36 -1.95
N ILE A 73 2.63 13.69 -1.79
CA ILE A 73 3.58 13.79 -2.91
C ILE A 73 4.76 12.88 -2.68
N GLY A 74 5.47 12.57 -3.76
CA GLY A 74 6.75 11.85 -3.71
C GLY A 74 7.24 11.52 -5.11
N TYR A 75 8.25 10.67 -5.18
CA TYR A 75 8.81 10.17 -6.42
C TYR A 75 8.74 8.65 -6.45
N TYR A 76 8.48 8.08 -7.63
CA TYR A 76 8.49 6.63 -7.81
C TYR A 76 9.20 6.20 -9.09
N LYS A 77 9.69 4.96 -9.07
CA LYS A 77 9.99 4.15 -10.26
C LYS A 77 9.22 2.85 -10.15
N TYR A 78 8.76 2.32 -11.28
CA TYR A 78 8.02 1.07 -11.27
C TYR A 78 8.29 0.26 -12.52
N LYS A 79 8.42 -1.05 -12.33
CA LYS A 79 8.49 -2.02 -13.42
C LYS A 79 7.72 -3.25 -13.02
N ALA A 80 6.76 -3.66 -13.84
CA ALA A 80 6.07 -4.92 -13.61
C ALA A 80 7.02 -6.08 -13.97
N GLY A 81 6.85 -7.22 -13.32
CA GLY A 81 7.45 -8.45 -13.83
C GLY A 81 6.69 -8.97 -15.07
N GLU A 82 7.05 -10.17 -15.55
CA GLU A 82 6.55 -10.67 -16.83
C GLU A 82 5.18 -11.38 -16.78
N LYS A 83 4.96 -12.29 -15.81
CA LYS A 83 3.84 -13.24 -15.82
C LYS A 83 2.87 -13.01 -14.67
N PHE A 84 1.72 -12.41 -14.98
CA PHE A 84 0.69 -12.22 -13.95
C PHE A 84 0.10 -13.56 -13.56
N GLN A 85 -0.01 -13.81 -12.26
CA GLN A 85 -0.65 -15.01 -11.73
C GLN A 85 -1.70 -14.65 -10.68
N ASP A 86 -2.70 -15.52 -10.56
CA ASP A 86 -3.65 -15.48 -9.45
C ASP A 86 -3.16 -16.25 -8.22
N LYS A 87 -3.98 -16.25 -7.16
CA LYS A 87 -3.72 -16.99 -5.91
C LYS A 87 -3.47 -18.50 -6.10
N ASP A 88 -3.95 -19.09 -7.20
CA ASP A 88 -3.83 -20.51 -7.50
C ASP A 88 -2.59 -20.78 -8.40
N LYS A 89 -1.73 -19.77 -8.59
CA LYS A 89 -0.56 -19.77 -9.47
C LYS A 89 -0.91 -19.97 -10.95
N LYS A 90 -2.14 -19.68 -11.34
CA LYS A 90 -2.56 -19.74 -12.74
C LYS A 90 -2.16 -18.44 -13.43
N GLU A 91 -1.42 -18.56 -14.52
CA GLU A 91 -1.06 -17.41 -15.35
C GLU A 91 -2.30 -16.79 -16.00
N ILE A 92 -2.47 -15.47 -15.84
CA ILE A 92 -3.55 -14.68 -16.44
C ILE A 92 -2.97 -13.85 -17.59
N LYS A 93 -3.09 -14.39 -18.81
CA LYS A 93 -2.56 -13.75 -20.02
C LYS A 93 -3.24 -12.39 -20.28
N GLY A 94 -2.45 -11.41 -20.71
CA GLY A 94 -2.93 -10.08 -21.08
C GLY A 94 -3.20 -9.12 -19.92
N ARG A 95 -3.11 -9.60 -18.66
CA ARG A 95 -3.17 -8.72 -17.48
C ARG A 95 -1.77 -8.26 -17.09
N LYS A 96 -1.61 -6.95 -16.91
CA LYS A 96 -0.40 -6.36 -16.33
C LYS A 96 -0.58 -6.11 -14.85
N ASP A 97 0.49 -6.29 -14.09
CA ASP A 97 0.55 -5.87 -12.70
C ASP A 97 0.73 -4.36 -12.60
N SER A 98 0.34 -3.79 -11.47
CA SER A 98 0.51 -2.36 -11.19
C SER A 98 0.85 -2.15 -9.72
N LEU A 99 1.56 -1.08 -9.44
CA LEU A 99 1.81 -0.63 -8.07
C LEU A 99 0.52 -0.11 -7.41
N ALA A 100 0.53 -0.02 -6.08
CA ALA A 100 -0.41 0.82 -5.34
C ALA A 100 0.34 1.85 -4.50
N ILE A 101 -0.08 3.12 -4.58
CA ILE A 101 0.29 4.21 -3.65
C ILE A 101 -1.00 4.94 -3.33
N TYR A 102 -1.38 4.94 -2.06
CA TYR A 102 -2.56 5.65 -1.59
C TYR A 102 -2.47 6.00 -0.12
N ALA A 103 -3.32 6.91 0.31
CA ALA A 103 -3.53 7.24 1.70
C ALA A 103 -5.03 7.43 1.99
N VAL A 104 -5.45 7.02 3.18
CA VAL A 104 -6.84 7.12 3.64
C VAL A 104 -6.89 7.78 5.00
N LEU A 105 -7.83 8.70 5.17
CA LEU A 105 -8.27 9.19 6.48
C LEU A 105 -9.62 8.54 6.78
N PHE A 106 -9.74 7.85 7.91
CA PHE A 106 -10.95 7.12 8.28
C PHE A 106 -11.33 7.33 9.75
N GLU A 107 -12.63 7.21 10.05
CA GLU A 107 -13.15 7.34 11.42
C GLU A 107 -12.88 6.10 12.27
N THR A 108 -12.29 6.31 13.45
CA THR A 108 -12.08 5.27 14.47
C THR A 108 -13.16 5.32 15.55
N GLY A 109 -13.37 4.20 16.23
CA GLY A 109 -14.41 4.03 17.25
C GLY A 109 -15.32 2.83 16.97
N ASP A 110 -16.25 2.57 17.88
CA ASP A 110 -17.16 1.40 17.85
C ASP A 110 -16.42 0.06 17.66
N GLY A 111 -15.24 -0.06 18.25
CA GLY A 111 -14.39 -1.26 18.13
C GLY A 111 -13.57 -1.35 16.84
N VAL A 112 -13.60 -0.32 15.97
CA VAL A 112 -12.76 -0.25 14.76
C VAL A 112 -11.66 0.79 14.96
N GLU A 113 -10.45 0.30 15.22
CA GLU A 113 -9.26 1.14 15.47
C GLU A 113 -8.30 1.20 14.27
N TYR A 114 -8.43 0.26 13.34
CA TYR A 114 -7.61 0.15 12.14
C TYR A 114 -8.41 -0.41 10.96
N LEU A 115 -7.94 -0.14 9.75
CA LEU A 115 -8.33 -0.87 8.55
C LEU A 115 -7.34 -2.00 8.28
N ASP A 116 -7.65 -2.90 7.35
CA ASP A 116 -6.75 -3.98 6.97
C ASP A 116 -6.74 -4.23 5.45
N GLY A 117 -5.95 -5.21 5.02
CA GLY A 117 -5.80 -5.57 3.60
C GLY A 117 -7.11 -5.99 2.92
N THR A 118 -8.16 -6.30 3.69
CA THR A 118 -9.48 -6.67 3.17
C THR A 118 -10.40 -5.47 2.93
N ASN A 119 -10.18 -4.34 3.61
CA ASN A 119 -11.12 -3.20 3.59
C ASN A 119 -10.48 -1.81 3.41
N SER A 120 -9.16 -1.71 3.26
CA SER A 120 -8.39 -0.45 3.15
C SER A 120 -8.81 0.54 2.06
N LEU A 121 -9.59 0.11 1.06
CA LEU A 121 -10.16 0.97 0.01
C LEU A 121 -11.69 0.93 -0.07
N THR A 122 -12.34 0.09 0.75
CA THR A 122 -13.77 -0.23 0.63
C THR A 122 -14.54 -0.04 1.93
N SER A 123 -13.86 0.15 3.06
CA SER A 123 -14.51 0.44 4.33
C SER A 123 -15.36 1.70 4.22
N ASP A 124 -16.59 1.60 4.72
CA ASP A 124 -17.51 2.72 4.84
C ASP A 124 -16.97 3.83 5.73
N ARG A 125 -16.00 3.55 6.62
CA ARG A 125 -15.36 4.52 7.54
C ARG A 125 -14.37 5.46 6.87
N ILE A 126 -13.96 5.19 5.62
CA ILE A 126 -13.04 6.06 4.88
C ILE A 126 -13.75 7.37 4.55
N VAL A 127 -13.16 8.49 4.98
CA VAL A 127 -13.69 9.84 4.77
C VAL A 127 -12.96 10.55 3.63
N LEU A 128 -11.63 10.46 3.61
CA LEU A 128 -10.81 11.02 2.54
C LEU A 128 -9.89 9.94 1.94
N LEU A 129 -9.71 9.98 0.62
CA LEU A 129 -8.81 9.10 -0.13
C LEU A 129 -7.92 9.93 -1.05
N ALA A 130 -6.60 9.75 -0.93
CA ALA A 130 -5.64 10.14 -1.94
C ALA A 130 -5.10 8.88 -2.62
N GLN A 131 -5.23 8.75 -3.94
CA GLN A 131 -4.83 7.53 -4.65
C GLN A 131 -4.16 7.82 -5.99
N LEU A 132 -3.00 7.20 -6.23
CA LEU A 132 -2.36 7.21 -7.53
C LEU A 132 -3.11 6.27 -8.49
N LYS A 133 -3.95 6.83 -9.36
CA LYS A 133 -4.80 6.06 -10.30
C LYS A 133 -4.09 5.68 -11.61
N ASN A 134 -3.17 6.52 -12.08
CA ASN A 134 -2.55 6.40 -13.41
C ASN A 134 -1.05 6.11 -13.30
N ALA A 135 -0.69 5.14 -12.46
CA ALA A 135 0.67 4.65 -12.35
C ALA A 135 1.16 4.09 -13.71
N LYS A 136 2.42 4.36 -14.04
CA LYS A 136 3.05 3.88 -15.28
C LYS A 136 4.35 3.18 -14.94
N GLU A 137 4.74 2.23 -15.79
CA GLU A 137 6.08 1.68 -15.75
C GLU A 137 7.08 2.75 -16.22
N THR A 138 8.17 2.92 -15.47
CA THR A 138 9.20 3.93 -15.72
C THR A 138 10.48 3.55 -14.99
N ASP A 139 11.61 3.65 -15.72
CA ASP A 139 12.95 3.52 -15.16
C ASP A 139 13.48 4.87 -14.62
N GLU A 140 12.75 5.98 -14.87
CA GLU A 140 13.05 7.34 -14.42
C GLU A 140 12.19 7.76 -13.21
N TRP A 141 12.79 8.52 -12.29
CA TRP A 141 12.11 9.04 -11.09
C TRP A 141 10.96 9.96 -11.50
N THR A 142 9.74 9.51 -11.28
CA THR A 142 8.52 10.22 -11.66
C THR A 142 7.86 10.81 -10.43
N ARG A 143 7.70 12.13 -10.41
CA ARG A 143 6.97 12.81 -9.34
C ARG A 143 5.48 12.45 -9.41
N PHE A 144 4.86 12.19 -8.26
CA PHE A 144 3.41 12.15 -8.11
C PHE A 144 2.93 13.22 -7.12
N SER A 145 1.70 13.68 -7.34
CA SER A 145 0.92 14.55 -6.46
C SER A 145 -0.49 13.97 -6.44
N ILE A 146 -0.98 13.54 -5.29
CA ILE A 146 -2.34 13.02 -5.14
C ILE A 146 -3.06 13.75 -4.00
N SER A 147 -4.15 14.43 -4.36
CA SER A 147 -5.01 15.14 -3.42
C SER A 147 -5.90 14.18 -2.64
N PHE A 148 -6.19 14.53 -1.39
CA PHE A 148 -7.20 13.84 -0.60
C PHE A 148 -8.60 14.30 -1.02
N GLU A 149 -9.38 13.36 -1.54
CA GLU A 149 -10.74 13.61 -2.02
C GLU A 149 -11.79 12.96 -1.10
N PRO A 150 -12.94 13.61 -0.87
CA PRO A 150 -14.07 13.00 -0.16
C PRO A 150 -14.54 11.67 -0.75
N VAL A 151 -14.74 10.68 0.11
CA VAL A 151 -15.32 9.38 -0.28
C VAL A 151 -16.81 9.37 0.04
N ALA A 152 -17.63 8.95 -0.93
CA ALA A 152 -19.09 8.82 -0.77
C ALA A 152 -19.80 10.07 -0.18
N GLY A 153 -19.29 11.27 -0.48
CA GLY A 153 -19.84 12.53 0.03
C GLY A 153 -19.59 12.80 1.53
N ARG A 154 -18.76 11.99 2.20
CA ARG A 154 -18.39 12.21 3.61
C ARG A 154 -17.53 13.46 3.77
N THR A 155 -17.58 14.04 4.96
CA THR A 155 -16.77 15.20 5.35
C THR A 155 -16.06 14.92 6.67
N VAL A 156 -14.95 15.62 6.91
CA VAL A 156 -14.21 15.51 8.17
C VAL A 156 -14.85 16.42 9.20
N ASP A 157 -15.27 15.86 10.32
CA ASP A 157 -15.75 16.60 11.48
C ASP A 157 -14.55 17.15 12.27
N GLY A 158 -14.49 18.47 12.43
CA GLY A 158 -13.36 19.15 13.05
C GLY A 158 -13.22 18.87 14.56
N GLU A 159 -14.31 18.58 15.27
CA GLU A 159 -14.26 18.22 16.69
C GLU A 159 -13.76 16.79 16.87
N LYS A 160 -14.31 15.85 16.10
CA LYS A 160 -13.82 14.46 16.03
C LYS A 160 -12.32 14.42 15.66
N LEU A 161 -11.87 15.25 14.73
CA LEU A 161 -10.46 15.36 14.33
C LEU A 161 -9.56 15.80 15.49
N LYS A 162 -9.94 16.87 16.18
CA LYS A 162 -9.22 17.34 17.38
C LYS A 162 -9.20 16.30 18.50
N ASN A 163 -10.29 15.53 18.62
CA ASN A 163 -10.46 14.50 19.64
C ASN A 163 -9.86 13.13 19.26
N GLY A 164 -9.09 13.04 18.18
CA GLY A 164 -8.38 11.81 17.78
C GLY A 164 -9.29 10.68 17.31
N LYS A 165 -10.45 11.01 16.74
CA LYS A 165 -11.41 10.04 16.17
C LYS A 165 -11.17 9.73 14.69
N TYR A 166 -10.01 10.12 14.18
CA TYR A 166 -9.57 9.77 12.84
C TYR A 166 -8.17 9.16 12.89
N SER A 167 -7.97 8.14 12.06
CA SER A 167 -6.67 7.59 11.75
C SER A 167 -6.30 7.86 10.30
N LEU A 168 -5.03 8.16 10.06
CA LEU A 168 -4.46 8.25 8.73
C LEU A 168 -3.62 7.00 8.45
N ALA A 169 -3.83 6.39 7.29
CA ALA A 169 -2.94 5.37 6.76
C ALA A 169 -2.34 5.81 5.43
N ILE A 170 -1.02 5.68 5.26
CA ILE A 170 -0.33 5.70 3.98
C ILE A 170 0.06 4.26 3.65
N ILE A 171 -0.28 3.78 2.45
CA ILE A 171 -0.03 2.41 2.00
C ILE A 171 0.64 2.43 0.63
N MET A 172 1.70 1.64 0.50
CA MET A 172 2.38 1.39 -0.77
C MET A 172 2.59 -0.11 -0.99
N SER A 173 2.43 -0.57 -2.23
CA SER A 173 2.61 -1.98 -2.62
C SER A 173 3.20 -2.10 -4.02
N SER A 174 4.10 -3.06 -4.21
CA SER A 174 4.64 -3.43 -5.52
C SER A 174 3.66 -4.18 -6.41
N SER A 175 2.61 -4.78 -5.84
CA SER A 175 1.49 -5.38 -6.57
C SER A 175 0.17 -4.95 -5.96
N LYS A 176 -0.68 -4.29 -6.75
CA LYS A 176 -1.94 -3.68 -6.32
C LYS A 176 -2.89 -4.69 -5.69
N ASP A 177 -2.96 -5.90 -6.26
CA ASP A 177 -3.85 -6.97 -5.82
C ASP A 177 -3.12 -8.02 -4.96
N GLY A 178 -1.92 -7.69 -4.47
CA GLY A 178 -1.01 -8.61 -3.78
C GLY A 178 -1.53 -9.13 -2.44
N ALA A 179 -2.44 -8.40 -1.78
CA ALA A 179 -3.12 -8.87 -0.56
C ALA A 179 -3.99 -10.12 -0.81
N PHE A 180 -4.41 -10.32 -2.06
CA PHE A 180 -5.16 -11.50 -2.51
C PHE A 180 -4.29 -12.47 -3.31
N PHE A 181 -2.96 -12.34 -3.18
CA PHE A 181 -1.96 -13.15 -3.88
C PHE A 181 -2.05 -13.10 -5.41
N ASN A 182 -2.61 -12.01 -5.95
CA ASN A 182 -2.64 -11.75 -7.38
C ASN A 182 -1.56 -10.72 -7.72
N GLY A 183 -0.69 -11.03 -8.69
CA GLY A 183 0.40 -10.13 -9.06
C GLY A 183 1.47 -10.83 -9.87
N VAL A 184 2.62 -10.17 -10.04
CA VAL A 184 3.77 -10.74 -10.75
C VAL A 184 5.00 -10.74 -9.85
N VAL A 185 5.65 -11.91 -9.73
CA VAL A 185 6.96 -12.00 -9.08
C VAL A 185 7.97 -11.16 -9.85
N GLY A 186 8.70 -10.30 -9.13
CA GLY A 186 9.65 -9.34 -9.71
C GLY A 186 9.08 -7.95 -9.95
N SER A 187 7.76 -7.74 -9.86
CA SER A 187 7.18 -6.38 -9.85
C SER A 187 7.86 -5.56 -8.77
N THR A 188 8.47 -4.45 -9.16
CA THR A 188 9.31 -3.65 -8.27
C THR A 188 8.91 -2.20 -8.30
N LEU A 189 8.59 -1.67 -7.13
CA LEU A 189 8.28 -0.28 -6.84
C LEU A 189 9.42 0.32 -6.01
N TYR A 190 10.01 1.41 -6.49
CA TYR A 190 10.87 2.26 -5.69
C TYR A 190 10.13 3.54 -5.31
N VAL A 191 10.27 4.00 -4.08
CA VAL A 191 9.68 5.26 -3.61
C VAL A 191 10.70 6.08 -2.83
N ASP A 192 10.67 7.39 -3.04
CA ASP A 192 11.53 8.33 -2.34
C ASP A 192 10.85 9.69 -2.11
N GLU A 193 11.36 10.46 -1.15
CA GLU A 193 10.94 11.84 -0.83
C GLU A 193 9.41 12.01 -0.62
N LEU A 194 8.79 11.07 0.09
CA LEU A 194 7.38 11.16 0.48
C LEU A 194 7.12 12.35 1.41
N LYS A 195 6.15 13.19 1.06
CA LYS A 195 5.70 14.31 1.90
C LYS A 195 4.18 14.33 1.96
N LEU A 196 3.66 14.39 3.17
CA LEU A 196 2.24 14.61 3.46
C LEU A 196 2.05 16.09 3.82
N TYR A 197 1.22 16.79 3.07
CA TYR A 197 0.78 18.14 3.40
C TYR A 197 -0.55 18.09 4.13
N SER A 198 -0.65 18.82 5.23
CA SER A 198 -1.87 18.98 6.01
C SER A 198 -1.97 20.42 6.54
N GLU A 199 -3.19 20.83 6.88
CA GLU A 199 -3.43 22.09 7.63
C GLU A 199 -2.89 22.01 9.07
#